data_AF-A0A377YXD0-F1
#
_entry.id   AF-A0A377YXD0-F1
#
_cell.length_a   1.000
_cell.length_b   1.000
_cell.length_c   1.000
_cell.angle_alpha   90.00
_cell.angle_beta   90.00
_cell.angle_gamma   90.00
#
_symmetry.space_group_name_H-M   'P 1'
#
loop_
_entity.id
_entity.type
_entity.pdbx_description
1 polymer ?
#
loop_
_entity_poly.entity_id
_entity_poly.type
_entity_poly.pdbx_seq_one_letter_code
_entity_poly.pdbx_strand_id
1 'polypeptide(L)'
;MAGEERVITWIGNGADVLMERALTWARQERATLRAAMGKPSVDDHDIPQDEQLRILRKLFDRYYAEAAEEGSFLFPAVADTLGALHAKGLPLALVTNKPTPFVAPLLDALDIAKYFTVVIGGDDVQNKKPHPERCCWWRKSSLWLQPSCCLSAIRAMIFRRPKRQAAALLV
;
A
#
# COMPACT_ATOMS: atom_id res chain seq x y z
N MET A 1 -22.13 8.47 -3.92
CA MET A 1 -20.83 8.02 -3.37
C MET A 1 -20.35 6.82 -4.19
N ALA A 2 -19.03 6.58 -4.31
CA ALA A 2 -18.49 5.50 -5.14
C ALA A 2 -18.90 4.08 -4.71
N GLY A 3 -19.20 3.88 -3.42
CA GLY A 3 -19.51 2.58 -2.83
C GLY A 3 -18.24 1.76 -2.52
N GLU A 4 -18.34 0.86 -1.53
CA GLU A 4 -17.19 0.09 -1.06
C GLU A 4 -16.62 -0.85 -2.13
N GLU A 5 -17.49 -1.60 -2.81
CA GLU A 5 -17.11 -2.59 -3.83
C GLU A 5 -16.21 -1.97 -4.92
N ARG A 6 -16.56 -0.76 -5.37
CA ARG A 6 -15.79 -0.03 -6.37
C ARG A 6 -14.44 0.40 -5.84
N VAL A 7 -14.40 0.99 -4.64
CA VAL A 7 -13.17 1.46 -4.02
C VAL A 7 -12.17 0.32 -3.83
N ILE A 8 -12.63 -0.90 -3.54
CA ILE A 8 -11.76 -2.08 -3.42
C ILE A 8 -10.98 -2.34 -4.71
N THR A 9 -11.59 -2.13 -5.89
CA THR A 9 -10.93 -2.31 -7.19
C THR A 9 -9.80 -1.30 -7.46
N TRP A 10 -9.78 -0.18 -6.74
CA TRP A 10 -8.77 0.86 -6.92
C TRP A 10 -7.49 0.60 -6.11
N ILE A 11 -7.56 -0.29 -5.11
CA ILE A 11 -6.48 -0.62 -4.17
C ILE A 11 -5.47 -1.57 -4.84
N GLY A 12 -4.17 -1.31 -4.65
CA GLY A 12 -3.09 -2.23 -5.02
C GLY A 12 -1.83 -1.55 -5.54
N ASN A 13 -1.97 -0.40 -6.19
CA ASN A 13 -0.86 0.32 -6.86
C ASN A 13 -0.31 1.50 -6.03
N GLY A 14 -0.62 1.54 -4.74
CA GLY A 14 -0.26 2.64 -3.84
C GLY A 14 -1.35 3.69 -3.68
N ALA A 15 -1.18 4.58 -2.70
CA ALA A 15 -2.15 5.59 -2.32
C ALA A 15 -2.34 6.66 -3.41
N ASP A 16 -1.27 7.11 -4.07
CA ASP A 16 -1.36 8.16 -5.11
C ASP A 16 -2.23 7.72 -6.28
N VAL A 17 -2.00 6.50 -6.80
CA VAL A 17 -2.82 5.91 -7.86
C VAL A 17 -4.28 5.74 -7.43
N LEU A 18 -4.52 5.44 -6.15
CA LEU A 18 -5.88 5.39 -5.60
C LEU A 18 -6.54 6.77 -5.62
N MET A 19 -5.81 7.82 -5.22
CA MET A 19 -6.29 9.21 -5.23
C MET A 19 -6.58 9.69 -6.66
N GLU A 20 -5.71 9.39 -7.62
CA GLU A 20 -5.92 9.70 -9.04
C GLU A 20 -7.18 9.05 -9.59
N ARG A 21 -7.37 7.75 -9.33
CA ARG A 21 -8.57 7.00 -9.75
C ARG A 21 -9.83 7.57 -9.11
N ALA A 22 -9.77 7.89 -7.82
CA ALA A 22 -10.90 8.46 -7.08
C ALA A 22 -11.27 9.84 -7.61
N LEU A 23 -10.29 10.72 -7.85
CA LEU A 23 -10.51 12.05 -8.41
C LEU A 23 -11.10 11.99 -9.81
N THR A 24 -10.55 11.13 -10.67
CA THR A 24 -11.03 10.91 -12.05
C THR A 24 -12.47 10.44 -12.05
N TRP A 25 -12.79 9.43 -11.23
CA TRP A 25 -14.16 8.93 -11.10
C TRP A 25 -15.12 10.00 -10.58
N ALA A 26 -14.74 10.75 -9.53
CA ALA A 26 -15.59 11.77 -8.94
C ALA A 26 -15.93 12.89 -9.94
N ARG A 27 -14.98 13.26 -10.82
CA ARG A 27 -15.21 14.21 -11.91
C ARG A 27 -16.21 13.67 -12.94
N GLN A 28 -16.02 12.44 -13.41
CA GLN A 28 -16.93 11.80 -14.37
C GLN A 28 -18.35 11.65 -13.81
N GLU A 29 -18.47 11.26 -12.55
CA GLU A 29 -19.76 11.14 -11.86
C GLU A 29 -20.45 12.51 -11.78
N ARG A 30 -19.72 13.54 -11.35
CA ARG A 30 -20.24 14.93 -11.28
C ARG A 30 -20.68 15.42 -12.65
N ALA A 31 -19.91 15.16 -13.70
CA ALA A 31 -20.26 15.54 -15.07
C ALA A 31 -21.54 14.86 -15.54
N THR A 32 -21.66 13.54 -15.32
CA THR A 32 -22.85 12.75 -15.65
C THR A 32 -24.10 13.27 -14.93
N LEU A 33 -24.01 13.53 -13.64
CA LEU A 33 -25.11 14.06 -12.84
C LEU A 33 -25.55 15.45 -13.31
N ARG A 34 -24.60 16.32 -13.67
CA ARG A 34 -24.92 17.64 -14.21
C ARG A 34 -25.58 17.57 -15.57
N ALA A 35 -25.08 16.71 -16.47
CA ALA A 35 -25.67 16.48 -17.78
C ALA A 35 -27.11 15.96 -17.67
N ALA A 36 -27.38 15.04 -16.75
CA ALA A 36 -28.73 14.56 -16.45
C ALA A 36 -29.67 15.68 -15.94
N MET A 37 -29.11 16.70 -15.30
CA MET A 37 -29.84 17.91 -14.86
C MET A 37 -29.91 19.00 -15.94
N GLY A 38 -29.46 18.74 -17.18
CA GLY A 38 -29.39 19.74 -18.25
C GLY A 38 -28.40 20.87 -18.00
N LYS A 39 -27.48 20.71 -17.03
CA LYS A 39 -26.47 21.71 -16.68
C LYS A 39 -25.18 21.42 -17.43
N PRO A 40 -24.48 22.44 -17.93
CA PRO A 40 -23.19 22.25 -18.60
C PRO A 40 -22.14 21.69 -17.62
N SER A 41 -21.12 21.03 -18.20
CA SER A 41 -19.88 20.70 -17.50
C SER A 41 -19.32 21.94 -16.81
N VAL A 42 -18.76 21.75 -15.61
CA VAL A 42 -18.02 22.80 -14.90
C VAL A 42 -16.60 22.30 -14.79
N ASP A 43 -15.75 22.72 -15.71
CA ASP A 43 -14.30 22.59 -15.58
C ASP A 43 -13.75 23.84 -14.88
N ASP A 44 -14.13 24.01 -13.60
CA ASP A 44 -13.48 24.99 -12.74
C ASP A 44 -12.14 24.38 -12.30
N HIS A 45 -11.10 24.58 -13.11
CA HIS A 45 -9.72 24.26 -12.76
C HIS A 45 -9.05 25.42 -12.01
N ASP A 46 -9.73 25.98 -11.00
CA ASP A 46 -9.16 27.04 -10.14
C ASP A 46 -7.90 26.54 -9.40
N ILE A 47 -7.80 25.23 -9.21
CA ILE A 47 -6.65 24.56 -8.61
C ILE A 47 -6.10 23.56 -9.62
N PRO A 48 -4.80 23.62 -9.99
CA PRO A 48 -4.16 22.64 -10.86
C PRO A 48 -4.34 21.22 -10.33
N GLN A 49 -4.48 20.24 -11.24
CA GLN A 49 -4.74 18.85 -10.87
C GLN A 49 -3.69 18.29 -9.89
N ASP A 50 -2.42 18.62 -10.09
CA ASP A 50 -1.33 18.15 -9.21
C ASP A 50 -1.44 18.71 -7.78
N GLU A 51 -1.95 19.93 -7.62
CA GLU A 51 -2.23 20.51 -6.30
C GLU A 51 -3.45 19.83 -5.67
N GLN A 52 -4.50 19.54 -6.46
CA GLN A 52 -5.66 18.78 -5.97
C GLN A 52 -5.26 17.37 -5.48
N LEU A 53 -4.41 16.67 -6.22
CA LEU A 53 -3.90 15.35 -5.85
C LEU A 53 -3.07 15.41 -4.56
N ARG A 54 -2.23 16.44 -4.40
CA ARG A 54 -1.45 16.66 -3.16
C ARG A 54 -2.36 16.91 -1.96
N ILE A 55 -3.38 17.76 -2.09
CA ILE A 55 -4.35 18.02 -1.01
C ILE A 55 -5.12 16.74 -0.67
N LEU A 56 -5.61 16.04 -1.69
CA LEU A 56 -6.37 14.80 -1.52
C LEU A 56 -5.53 13.72 -0.84
N ARG A 57 -4.25 13.58 -1.21
CA ARG A 57 -3.31 12.66 -0.56
C ARG A 57 -3.08 13.00 0.91
N LYS A 58 -2.89 14.28 1.26
CA LYS A 58 -2.74 14.70 2.66
C LYS A 58 -3.98 14.39 3.50
N LEU A 59 -5.17 14.65 2.96
CA LEU A 59 -6.43 14.32 3.63
C LEU A 59 -6.58 12.80 3.80
N PHE A 60 -6.28 12.03 2.76
CA PHE A 60 -6.30 10.58 2.83
C PHE A 60 -5.36 10.05 3.90
N ASP A 61 -4.11 10.51 3.95
CA ASP A 61 -3.13 10.03 4.94
C ASP A 61 -3.60 10.34 6.38
N ARG A 62 -4.21 11.51 6.62
CA ARG A 62 -4.81 11.87 7.91
C ARG A 62 -5.95 10.91 8.31
N TYR A 63 -6.97 10.76 7.45
CA TYR A 63 -8.11 9.88 7.75
C TYR A 63 -7.69 8.41 7.83
N TYR A 64 -6.70 8.03 7.03
CA TYR A 64 -6.14 6.68 7.08
C TYR A 64 -5.42 6.44 8.40
N ALA A 65 -4.68 7.42 8.93
CA ALA A 65 -4.04 7.33 10.25
C ALA A 65 -5.07 7.15 11.37
N GLU A 66 -6.11 7.99 11.39
CA GLU A 66 -7.21 7.92 12.37
C GLU A 66 -7.92 6.56 12.33
N ALA A 67 -8.12 6.00 11.13
CA ALA A 67 -8.76 4.69 10.98
C ALA A 67 -7.80 3.51 11.18
N ALA A 68 -6.48 3.66 10.98
CA ALA A 68 -5.54 2.54 10.87
C ALA A 68 -5.45 1.67 12.13
N GLU A 69 -5.83 2.20 13.29
CA GLU A 69 -5.84 1.50 14.57
C GLU A 69 -6.93 0.41 14.66
N GLU A 70 -7.92 0.41 13.76
CA GLU A 70 -8.99 -0.59 13.76
C GLU A 70 -8.65 -1.85 12.94
N GLY A 71 -8.46 -2.97 13.65
CA GLY A 71 -8.82 -4.32 13.19
C GLY A 71 -7.90 -5.01 12.19
N SER A 72 -6.58 -4.94 12.38
CA SER A 72 -5.61 -5.74 11.61
C SER A 72 -5.24 -7.03 12.36
N PHE A 73 -5.21 -8.16 11.65
CA PHE A 73 -4.76 -9.45 12.18
C PHE A 73 -3.94 -10.20 11.14
N LEU A 74 -3.10 -11.12 11.60
CA LEU A 74 -2.31 -11.99 10.73
C LEU A 74 -3.21 -13.02 10.04
N PHE A 75 -2.88 -13.37 8.79
CA PHE A 75 -3.49 -14.57 8.20
C PHE A 75 -3.06 -15.82 8.99
N PRO A 76 -3.91 -16.87 9.01
CA PRO A 76 -3.54 -18.14 9.63
C PRO A 76 -2.17 -18.63 9.12
N ALA A 77 -1.38 -19.23 10.02
CA ALA A 77 -0.03 -19.75 9.78
C ALA A 77 1.07 -18.73 9.42
N VAL A 78 0.79 -17.42 9.31
CA VAL A 78 1.84 -16.42 9.01
C VAL A 78 2.89 -16.35 10.12
N ALA A 79 2.45 -16.27 11.38
CA ALA A 79 3.37 -16.23 12.52
C ALA A 79 4.24 -17.49 12.60
N ASP A 80 3.63 -18.67 12.45
CA ASP A 80 4.33 -19.96 12.48
C ASP A 80 5.34 -20.08 11.33
N THR A 81 4.96 -19.64 10.14
CA THR A 81 5.84 -19.66 8.95
C THR A 81 7.03 -18.72 9.15
N LEU A 82 6.80 -17.49 9.62
CA LEU A 82 7.86 -16.55 9.93
C LEU A 82 8.81 -17.09 10.99
N GLY A 83 8.27 -17.69 12.06
CA GLY A 83 9.05 -18.35 13.11
C GLY A 83 9.91 -19.49 12.56
N ALA A 84 9.34 -20.36 11.73
CA ALA A 84 10.07 -21.47 11.12
C ALA A 84 11.18 -21.02 10.16
N LEU A 85 10.96 -19.95 9.39
CA LEU A 85 11.98 -19.39 8.49
C LEU A 85 13.10 -18.72 9.28
N HIS A 86 12.75 -17.94 10.30
CA HIS A 86 13.72 -17.28 11.17
C HIS A 86 14.58 -18.31 11.95
N ALA A 87 13.97 -19.38 12.46
CA ALA A 87 14.68 -20.47 13.14
C ALA A 87 15.68 -21.20 12.22
N LYS A 88 15.47 -21.17 10.90
CA LYS A 88 16.41 -21.69 9.90
C LYS A 88 17.56 -20.71 9.56
N GLY A 89 17.59 -19.54 10.20
CA GLY A 89 18.61 -18.51 9.96
C GLY A 89 18.46 -17.79 8.62
N LEU A 90 17.27 -17.85 7.99
CA LEU A 90 17.02 -17.14 6.74
C LEU A 90 16.76 -15.65 7.02
N PRO A 91 17.49 -14.72 6.38
CA PRO A 91 17.18 -13.31 6.46
C PRO A 91 15.84 -13.04 5.78
N LEU A 92 14.97 -12.24 6.42
CA LEU A 92 13.65 -11.91 5.90
C LEU A 92 13.52 -10.40 5.69
N ALA A 93 12.90 -9.99 4.58
CA ALA A 93 12.65 -8.58 4.28
C ALA A 93 11.18 -8.32 3.92
N LEU A 94 10.57 -7.32 4.55
CA LEU A 94 9.21 -6.89 4.22
C LEU A 94 9.23 -5.80 3.15
N VAL A 95 8.43 -5.95 2.08
CA VAL A 95 8.29 -4.92 1.04
C VAL A 95 6.82 -4.63 0.74
N THR A 96 6.37 -3.43 1.11
CA THR A 96 4.95 -3.04 1.02
C THR A 96 4.75 -1.69 0.34
N ASN A 97 3.64 -1.52 -0.38
CA ASN A 97 3.20 -0.22 -0.90
C ASN A 97 2.56 0.67 0.19
N LYS A 98 2.40 0.16 1.42
CA LYS A 98 1.89 0.92 2.57
C LYS A 98 2.92 1.98 2.99
N PRO A 99 2.52 3.25 3.25
CA PRO A 99 3.46 4.30 3.63
C PRO A 99 4.27 3.90 4.86
N THR A 100 5.58 4.19 4.85
CA THR A 100 6.56 3.73 5.84
C THR A 100 6.13 4.03 7.30
N PRO A 101 5.58 5.21 7.64
CA PRO A 101 5.14 5.52 9.01
C PRO A 101 4.07 4.56 9.57
N PHE A 102 3.27 3.92 8.70
CA PHE A 102 2.22 3.00 9.13
C PHE A 102 2.66 1.54 9.17
N VAL A 103 3.89 1.23 8.74
CA VAL A 103 4.38 -0.16 8.69
C VAL A 103 4.93 -0.58 10.04
N ALA A 104 5.83 0.20 10.63
CA ALA A 104 6.47 -0.19 11.90
C ALA A 104 5.45 -0.39 13.04
N PRO A 105 4.53 0.56 13.34
CA PRO A 105 3.55 0.36 14.41
C PRO A 105 2.65 -0.86 14.19
N LEU A 106 2.34 -1.18 12.93
CA LEU A 106 1.54 -2.34 12.57
C LEU A 106 2.29 -3.67 12.82
N LEU A 107 3.59 -3.73 12.50
CA LEU A 107 4.39 -4.93 12.75
C LEU A 107 4.62 -5.16 14.24
N ASP A 108 4.78 -4.08 15.01
CA ASP A 108 4.93 -4.13 16.46
C ASP A 108 3.63 -4.60 17.13
N ALA A 109 2.48 -4.04 16.73
CA ALA A 109 1.17 -4.45 17.23
C ALA A 109 0.84 -5.92 16.93
N LEU A 110 1.41 -6.48 15.85
CA LEU A 110 1.24 -7.87 15.44
C LEU A 110 2.37 -8.80 15.94
N ASP A 111 3.33 -8.27 16.71
CA ASP A 111 4.48 -9.01 17.27
C ASP A 111 5.31 -9.79 16.21
N ILE A 112 5.42 -9.23 14.99
CA ILE A 112 6.19 -9.83 13.89
C ILE A 112 7.37 -8.99 13.42
N ALA A 113 7.56 -7.78 13.95
CA ALA A 113 8.68 -6.90 13.57
C ALA A 113 10.04 -7.59 13.72
N LYS A 114 10.21 -8.39 14.78
CA LYS A 114 11.43 -9.17 15.11
C LYS A 114 11.89 -10.14 14.02
N TYR A 115 11.00 -10.58 13.14
CA TYR A 115 11.36 -11.53 12.10
C TYR A 115 12.04 -10.87 10.90
N PHE A 116 11.89 -9.56 10.70
CA PHE A 116 12.41 -8.87 9.51
C PHE A 116 13.71 -8.13 9.80
N THR A 117 14.73 -8.42 9.02
CA THR A 117 15.99 -7.67 9.03
C THR A 117 15.83 -6.30 8.35
N VAL A 118 14.95 -6.22 7.34
CA VAL A 118 14.72 -5.01 6.55
C VAL A 118 13.22 -4.83 6.31
N VAL A 119 12.75 -3.60 6.45
CA VAL A 119 11.37 -3.20 6.12
C VAL A 119 11.43 -2.06 5.11
N ILE A 120 10.82 -2.26 3.95
CA ILE A 120 10.74 -1.28 2.85
C ILE A 120 9.27 -0.91 2.62
N GLY A 121 8.90 0.29 3.03
CA GLY A 121 7.59 0.89 2.86
C GLY A 121 7.37 1.53 1.49
N GLY A 122 6.19 2.12 1.32
CA GLY A 122 5.71 2.72 0.07
C GLY A 122 6.56 3.87 -0.43
N ASP A 123 7.16 4.63 0.49
CA ASP A 123 7.84 5.90 0.23
C ASP A 123 9.38 5.78 0.25
N ASP A 124 9.91 4.59 0.59
CA ASP A 124 11.36 4.33 0.69
C ASP A 124 12.05 4.11 -0.67
N VAL A 125 11.27 4.09 -1.78
CA VAL A 125 11.78 3.88 -3.13
C VAL A 125 11.09 4.80 -4.14
N GLN A 126 11.81 5.15 -5.21
CA GLN A 126 11.24 5.98 -6.28
C GLN A 126 10.13 5.25 -7.06
N ASN A 127 10.29 3.96 -7.38
CA ASN A 127 9.23 3.19 -8.05
C ASN A 127 8.49 2.20 -7.14
N LYS A 128 7.15 2.25 -7.15
CA LYS A 128 6.25 1.42 -6.34
C LYS A 128 6.04 0.02 -6.95
N LYS A 129 5.65 -0.99 -6.14
CA LYS A 129 5.23 -2.29 -6.70
C LYS A 129 4.08 -2.04 -7.70
N PRO A 130 4.05 -2.70 -8.88
CA PRO A 130 4.78 -3.93 -9.24
C PRO A 130 6.19 -3.74 -9.84
N HIS A 131 6.75 -2.52 -9.84
CA HIS A 131 8.09 -2.29 -10.39
C HIS A 131 9.18 -3.09 -9.65
N PRO A 132 10.15 -3.72 -10.35
CA PRO A 132 11.16 -4.59 -9.73
C PRO A 132 12.19 -3.84 -8.88
N GLU A 133 12.20 -2.51 -8.90
CA GLU A 133 13.18 -1.69 -8.18
C GLU A 133 13.29 -1.99 -6.69
N ARG A 134 12.20 -2.36 -6.02
CA ARG A 134 12.23 -2.67 -4.59
C ARG A 134 13.09 -3.90 -4.27
N CYS A 135 13.10 -4.90 -5.16
CA CYS A 135 14.02 -6.04 -5.04
C CYS A 135 15.47 -5.60 -5.31
N CYS A 136 15.67 -4.67 -6.25
CA CYS A 136 17.00 -4.18 -6.63
C CYS A 136 17.60 -3.19 -5.62
N TRP A 137 16.79 -2.46 -4.84
CA TRP A 137 17.30 -1.50 -3.85
C TRP A 137 18.02 -2.22 -2.70
N TRP A 138 17.43 -3.32 -2.21
CA TRP A 138 18.09 -4.23 -1.27
C TRP A 138 19.41 -4.79 -1.81
N ARG A 139 19.49 -5.02 -3.13
CA ARG A 139 20.67 -5.51 -3.85
C ARG A 139 21.88 -4.58 -3.78
N LYS A 140 21.71 -3.30 -3.44
CA LYS A 140 22.81 -2.32 -3.36
C LYS A 140 23.31 -2.07 -1.94
N SER A 141 22.46 -2.23 -0.93
CA SER A 141 22.80 -1.88 0.47
C SER A 141 23.32 -3.08 1.28
N SER A 142 23.04 -4.32 0.84
CA SER A 142 23.53 -5.54 1.50
C SER A 142 24.47 -6.32 0.57
N LEU A 143 25.75 -6.36 0.92
CA LEU A 143 26.88 -6.88 0.14
C LEU A 143 26.86 -8.42 -0.14
N TRP A 144 25.74 -9.13 0.09
CA TRP A 144 25.79 -10.59 0.26
C TRP A 144 24.75 -11.44 -0.49
N LEU A 145 23.91 -10.89 -1.37
CA LEU A 145 22.94 -11.72 -2.11
C LEU A 145 23.09 -11.69 -3.64
N GLN A 146 23.46 -12.85 -4.16
CA GLN A 146 23.50 -13.18 -5.58
C GLN A 146 22.07 -13.25 -6.16
N PRO A 147 21.87 -12.88 -7.45
CA PRO A 147 20.54 -12.86 -8.10
C PRO A 147 19.77 -14.18 -8.09
N SER A 148 20.44 -15.31 -7.83
CA SER A 148 19.84 -16.64 -7.76
C SER A 148 19.20 -16.98 -6.40
N CYS A 149 19.37 -16.15 -5.35
CA CYS A 149 18.99 -16.51 -3.98
C CYS A 149 17.67 -15.91 -3.46
N CYS A 150 16.94 -15.09 -4.22
CA CYS A 150 15.61 -14.61 -3.81
C CYS A 150 14.58 -15.74 -3.97
N LEU A 151 14.54 -16.67 -3.03
CA LEU A 151 13.56 -17.74 -3.00
C LEU A 151 12.24 -17.17 -2.46
N SER A 152 11.39 -16.70 -3.37
CA SER A 152 9.95 -16.48 -3.22
C SER A 152 9.46 -15.18 -2.54
N ALA A 153 8.40 -14.61 -3.14
CA ALA A 153 7.65 -13.49 -2.59
C ALA A 153 6.30 -13.98 -2.05
N ILE A 154 6.02 -13.80 -0.76
CA ILE A 154 4.69 -14.11 -0.19
C ILE A 154 3.78 -12.91 -0.43
N ARG A 155 2.68 -13.13 -1.16
CA ARG A 155 1.70 -12.10 -1.49
C ARG A 155 0.60 -12.11 -0.43
N ALA A 156 0.67 -11.17 0.52
CA ALA A 156 -0.26 -10.91 1.63
C ALA A 156 0.03 -11.66 2.95
N MET A 157 0.29 -10.89 4.02
CA MET A 157 0.55 -11.38 5.39
C MET A 157 -0.43 -10.86 6.44
N ILE A 158 -1.08 -9.74 6.16
CA ILE A 158 -1.93 -9.01 7.11
C ILE A 158 -3.31 -8.86 6.48
N PHE A 159 -4.34 -9.18 7.24
CA PHE A 159 -5.74 -9.02 6.86
C PHE A 159 -6.37 -7.90 7.70
N ARG A 160 -7.20 -7.06 7.07
CA ARG A 160 -8.00 -6.04 7.75
C ARG A 160 -9.46 -6.22 7.35
N ARG A 161 -10.38 -6.32 8.31
CA ARG A 161 -11.82 -6.28 7.98
C ARG A 161 -12.23 -4.83 7.66
N PRO A 162 -12.95 -4.54 6.57
CA PRO A 162 -13.39 -5.43 5.48
C PRO A 162 -12.41 -5.47 4.28
N LYS A 163 -11.33 -4.68 4.27
CA LYS A 163 -10.51 -4.46 3.07
C LYS A 163 -9.19 -5.22 3.05
N ARG A 164 -9.06 -6.05 2.02
CA ARG A 164 -7.85 -6.76 1.56
C ARG A 164 -6.68 -5.80 1.30
N GLN A 165 -5.90 -5.46 2.31
CA GLN A 165 -4.62 -4.75 2.12
C GLN A 165 -3.47 -5.75 2.25
N ALA A 166 -2.71 -5.95 1.18
CA ALA A 166 -1.64 -6.94 1.11
C ALA A 166 -0.28 -6.31 1.45
N ALA A 167 0.38 -6.80 2.50
CA ALA A 167 1.82 -6.66 2.70
C ALA A 167 2.53 -7.84 2.03
N ALA A 168 3.65 -7.62 1.33
CA ALA A 168 4.34 -8.69 0.61
C ALA A 168 5.75 -8.93 1.17
N LEU A 169 6.01 -10.17 1.57
CA LEU A 169 7.33 -10.64 2.04
C LEU A 169 8.24 -10.91 0.85
N LEU A 170 9.52 -10.62 0.98
CA LEU A 170 10.59 -11.23 0.22
C LEU A 170 11.48 -12.02 1.19
N VAL A 171 11.67 -13.31 0.90
CA VAL A 171 12.72 -14.15 1.50
C VAL A 171 13.96 -14.08 0.60
#